data_AF-A0A0Q5H6I5-F1
#
_entry.id   AF-A0A0Q5H6I5-F1
#
_cell.length_a   1.000
_cell.length_b   1.000
_cell.length_c   1.000
_cell.angle_alpha   90.00
_cell.angle_beta   90.00
_cell.angle_gamma   90.00
#
_symmetry.space_group_name_H-M   'P 1'
#
loop_
_entity.id
_entity.type
_entity.pdbx_description
1 polymer ?
#
loop_
_entity_poly.entity_id
_entity_poly.type
_entity_poly.pdbx_seq_one_letter_code
_entity_poly.pdbx_strand_id
1 'polypeptide(L)'
;MRFTRLMPAMACAALLTACASPGDGSGTLAKGATMEASVAAADAAVAAGQPDKAFAVLKSASQAFPADKTPWVRMAQMRFDANNYGQAIIDGLEALERDPDDTLANSIVAVSGLRVSSKALAELTRKNKINGDVKSEAQDLAKLLRTSLGQEELVAPRPKPPTRTKPAGTTTTATAATPKPGPASNDPFSVIK
;
A
#
# COMPACT_ATOMS: atom_id res chain seq x y z
N MET A 1 -50.53 -58.84 -0.06
CA MET A 1 -50.29 -59.35 -1.42
C MET A 1 -48.95 -58.79 -1.91
N ARG A 2 -48.01 -59.69 -2.19
CA ARG A 2 -46.70 -59.40 -2.79
C ARG A 2 -46.87 -59.40 -4.30
N PHE A 3 -46.20 -58.52 -5.04
CA PHE A 3 -45.53 -58.91 -6.28
C PHE A 3 -44.37 -57.95 -6.58
N THR A 4 -43.19 -58.47 -6.25
CA THR A 4 -41.86 -58.16 -6.78
C THR A 4 -41.85 -58.16 -8.31
N ARG A 5 -40.85 -57.44 -8.88
CA ARG A 5 -40.22 -57.53 -10.23
C ARG A 5 -40.38 -56.20 -10.99
N LEU A 6 -39.42 -55.65 -11.71
CA LEU A 6 -38.13 -56.11 -12.21
C LEU A 6 -37.39 -54.84 -12.67
N MET A 7 -36.14 -54.63 -12.23
CA MET A 7 -35.19 -53.81 -12.98
C MET A 7 -34.90 -54.52 -14.31
N PRO A 8 -34.73 -53.76 -15.40
CA PRO A 8 -33.49 -53.95 -16.14
C PRO A 8 -32.78 -52.63 -16.41
N ALA A 9 -31.47 -52.69 -16.29
CA ALA A 9 -30.53 -51.71 -16.77
C ALA A 9 -30.78 -51.37 -18.25
N MET A 10 -30.84 -50.08 -18.57
CA MET A 10 -30.48 -49.61 -19.89
C MET A 10 -29.56 -48.42 -19.74
N ALA A 11 -28.27 -48.74 -19.72
CA ALA A 11 -27.22 -47.82 -20.07
C ALA A 11 -27.46 -47.35 -21.51
N CYS A 12 -27.67 -46.05 -21.70
CA CYS A 12 -27.40 -45.36 -22.95
C CYS A 12 -26.80 -44.00 -22.58
N ALA A 13 -25.48 -44.02 -22.42
CA ALA A 13 -24.65 -42.84 -22.60
C ALA A 13 -24.83 -42.34 -24.04
N ALA A 14 -25.32 -41.11 -24.22
CA ALA A 14 -25.01 -40.22 -25.34
C ALA A 14 -25.98 -39.03 -25.36
N LEU A 15 -25.69 -37.95 -24.61
CA LEU A 15 -26.12 -36.59 -24.96
C LEU A 15 -25.12 -35.57 -24.38
N LEU A 16 -23.89 -35.57 -24.89
CA LEU A 16 -23.00 -34.40 -24.87
C LEU A 16 -22.52 -34.12 -26.29
N THR A 17 -23.47 -33.73 -27.15
CA THR A 17 -23.22 -33.04 -28.42
C THR A 17 -23.54 -31.56 -28.23
N ALA A 18 -22.66 -30.84 -27.55
CA ALA A 18 -22.62 -29.38 -27.60
C ALA A 18 -21.55 -28.98 -28.62
N CYS A 19 -21.88 -29.08 -29.92
CA CYS A 19 -21.06 -28.54 -30.99
C CYS A 19 -21.49 -27.09 -31.27
N ALA A 20 -20.55 -26.18 -30.95
CA ALA A 20 -20.24 -24.94 -31.67
C ALA A 20 -21.39 -24.30 -32.48
N SER A 21 -22.04 -23.30 -31.89
CA SER A 21 -22.62 -22.22 -32.70
C SER A 21 -21.48 -21.36 -33.25
N PRO A 22 -21.40 -21.10 -34.57
CA PRO A 22 -20.62 -19.99 -35.07
C PRO A 22 -21.42 -18.72 -34.76
N GLY A 23 -21.01 -18.01 -33.72
CA GLY A 23 -21.44 -16.64 -33.49
C GLY A 23 -20.80 -15.76 -34.56
N ASP A 24 -21.52 -15.51 -35.64
CA ASP A 24 -21.20 -14.42 -36.55
C ASP A 24 -21.55 -13.09 -35.89
N GLY A 25 -20.54 -12.23 -35.78
CA GLY A 25 -20.72 -10.78 -35.63
C GLY A 25 -20.50 -10.22 -34.24
N SER A 26 -19.24 -9.94 -33.89
CA SER A 26 -18.85 -8.58 -33.47
C SER A 26 -17.34 -8.44 -33.38
N GLY A 27 -16.79 -7.52 -34.17
CA GLY A 27 -15.43 -7.01 -34.00
C GLY A 27 -14.35 -7.84 -34.68
N THR A 28 -13.78 -7.28 -35.73
CA THR A 28 -12.44 -7.57 -36.23
C THR A 28 -11.41 -7.29 -35.13
N LEU A 29 -11.41 -8.05 -34.04
CA LEU A 29 -10.27 -8.14 -33.14
C LEU A 29 -9.17 -8.77 -33.98
N ALA A 30 -8.10 -8.00 -34.19
CA ALA A 30 -6.93 -8.41 -34.93
C ALA A 30 -6.60 -9.88 -34.63
N LYS A 31 -6.74 -10.73 -35.65
CA LYS A 31 -6.36 -12.12 -35.62
C LYS A 31 -4.90 -12.20 -35.18
N GLY A 32 -4.65 -12.58 -33.92
CA GLY A 32 -3.32 -12.81 -33.36
C GLY A 32 -2.66 -11.65 -32.61
N ALA A 33 -3.39 -10.76 -31.93
CA ALA A 33 -2.75 -9.87 -30.96
C ALA A 33 -2.12 -10.72 -29.83
N THR A 34 -0.79 -10.74 -29.74
CA THR A 34 -0.09 -11.40 -28.63
C THR A 34 -0.08 -10.51 -27.40
N MET A 35 0.27 -11.08 -26.25
CA MET A 35 0.45 -10.29 -25.03
C MET A 35 1.56 -9.25 -25.24
N GLU A 36 2.68 -9.63 -25.83
CA GLU A 36 3.81 -8.74 -26.11
C GLU A 36 3.40 -7.58 -27.02
N ALA A 37 2.61 -7.86 -28.06
CA ALA A 37 2.08 -6.82 -28.95
C ALA A 37 1.15 -5.85 -28.21
N SER A 38 0.34 -6.35 -27.28
CA SER A 38 -0.56 -5.52 -26.48
C SER A 38 0.20 -4.63 -25.49
N VAL A 39 1.25 -5.16 -24.85
CA VAL A 39 2.15 -4.35 -24.00
C VAL A 39 2.86 -3.28 -24.82
N ALA A 40 3.43 -3.65 -25.98
CA ALA A 40 4.11 -2.69 -26.84
C ALA A 40 3.16 -1.56 -27.32
N ALA A 41 1.91 -1.89 -27.65
CA ALA A 41 0.90 -0.90 -28.01
C ALA A 41 0.53 0.01 -26.84
N ALA A 42 0.47 -0.53 -25.62
CA ALA A 42 0.24 0.28 -24.42
C ALA A 42 1.41 1.22 -24.14
N ASP A 43 2.65 0.73 -24.20
CA ASP A 43 3.87 1.53 -24.00
C ASP A 43 3.96 2.66 -25.04
N ALA A 44 3.66 2.37 -26.31
CA ALA A 44 3.60 3.39 -27.36
C ALA A 44 2.52 4.44 -27.09
N ALA A 45 1.36 4.05 -26.56
CA ALA A 45 0.32 4.98 -26.17
C ALA A 45 0.72 5.86 -24.97
N VAL A 46 1.43 5.31 -23.97
CA VAL A 46 2.01 6.10 -22.87
C VAL A 46 3.02 7.10 -23.41
N ALA A 47 3.95 6.67 -24.26
CA ALA A 47 4.94 7.55 -24.88
C ALA A 47 4.32 8.67 -25.73
N ALA A 48 3.16 8.41 -26.33
CA ALA A 48 2.38 9.39 -27.08
C ALA A 48 1.49 10.30 -26.21
N GLY A 49 1.58 10.21 -24.88
CA GLY A 49 0.75 11.00 -23.95
C GLY A 49 -0.72 10.59 -23.95
N GLN A 50 -1.02 9.33 -24.29
CA GLN A 50 -2.38 8.77 -24.37
C GLN A 50 -2.60 7.69 -23.29
N PRO A 51 -2.58 8.05 -21.99
CA PRO A 51 -2.68 7.08 -20.90
C PRO A 51 -4.01 6.31 -20.89
N ASP A 52 -5.12 6.94 -21.27
CA ASP A 52 -6.43 6.27 -21.36
C ASP A 52 -6.44 5.18 -22.43
N LYS A 53 -5.78 5.43 -23.57
CA LYS A 53 -5.63 4.44 -24.64
C LYS A 53 -4.73 3.29 -24.19
N ALA A 54 -3.61 3.60 -23.54
CA ALA A 54 -2.72 2.57 -22.98
C ALA A 54 -3.49 1.67 -22.00
N PHE A 55 -4.27 2.28 -21.10
CA PHE A 55 -5.09 1.54 -20.15
C PHE A 55 -6.13 0.67 -20.84
N ALA A 56 -6.82 1.18 -21.86
CA ALA A 56 -7.81 0.41 -22.62
C ALA A 56 -7.19 -0.80 -23.32
N VAL A 57 -6.00 -0.65 -23.90
CA VAL A 57 -5.24 -1.76 -24.52
C VAL A 57 -4.89 -2.82 -23.47
N LEU A 58 -4.34 -2.42 -22.32
CA LEU A 58 -4.00 -3.36 -21.25
C LEU A 58 -5.23 -4.07 -20.68
N LYS A 59 -6.34 -3.36 -20.51
CA LYS A 59 -7.60 -3.95 -20.05
C LYS A 59 -8.15 -4.98 -21.04
N SER A 60 -8.07 -4.70 -22.34
CA SER A 60 -8.43 -5.69 -23.36
C SER A 60 -7.49 -6.90 -23.30
N ALA A 61 -6.19 -6.66 -23.10
CA ALA A 61 -5.21 -7.73 -22.98
C ALA A 61 -5.43 -8.59 -21.73
N SER A 62 -5.82 -7.99 -20.60
CA SER A 62 -6.11 -8.73 -19.37
C SER A 62 -7.32 -9.66 -19.51
N GLN A 63 -8.27 -9.31 -20.38
CA GLN A 63 -9.42 -10.15 -20.71
C GLN A 63 -9.05 -11.26 -21.70
N ALA A 64 -8.18 -10.97 -22.68
CA ALA A 64 -7.71 -11.95 -23.66
C ALA A 64 -6.74 -12.98 -23.05
N PHE A 65 -5.95 -12.56 -22.05
CA PHE A 65 -4.92 -13.35 -21.38
C PHE A 65 -5.16 -13.38 -19.86
N PRO A 66 -6.24 -14.04 -19.38
CA PRO A 66 -6.69 -13.91 -18.00
C PRO A 66 -5.75 -14.53 -16.97
N ALA A 67 -4.83 -15.41 -17.36
CA ALA A 67 -3.82 -15.99 -16.47
C ALA A 67 -2.52 -15.16 -16.43
N ASP A 68 -2.34 -14.21 -17.36
CA ASP A 68 -1.13 -13.41 -17.43
C ASP A 68 -1.21 -12.23 -16.46
N LYS A 69 -0.22 -12.09 -15.58
CA LYS A 69 -0.13 -11.00 -14.61
C LYS A 69 0.24 -9.66 -15.25
N THR A 70 0.91 -9.67 -16.40
CA THR A 70 1.57 -8.51 -17.01
C THR A 70 0.62 -7.33 -17.24
N PRO A 71 -0.58 -7.53 -17.83
CA PRO A 71 -1.55 -6.44 -17.98
C PRO A 71 -1.92 -5.78 -16.65
N TRP A 72 -2.12 -6.58 -15.61
CA TRP A 72 -2.55 -6.12 -14.29
C TRP A 72 -1.45 -5.32 -13.59
N VAL A 73 -0.21 -5.81 -13.62
CA VAL A 73 0.95 -5.08 -13.07
C VAL A 73 1.13 -3.74 -13.77
N ARG A 74 1.00 -3.70 -15.11
CA ARG A 74 1.12 -2.45 -15.88
C ARG A 74 -0.01 -1.47 -15.58
N MET A 75 -1.26 -1.94 -15.51
CA MET A 75 -2.40 -1.11 -15.14
C MET A 75 -2.28 -0.55 -13.71
N ALA A 76 -1.83 -1.38 -12.76
CA ALA A 76 -1.56 -0.99 -11.38
C ALA A 76 -0.50 0.11 -11.32
N GLN A 77 0.62 -0.05 -12.04
CA GLN A 77 1.69 0.94 -12.11
C GLN A 77 1.19 2.26 -12.70
N MET A 78 0.45 2.23 -13.82
CA MET A 78 -0.11 3.44 -14.43
C MET A 78 -1.02 4.21 -13.46
N ARG A 79 -1.86 3.49 -12.71
CA ARG A 79 -2.75 4.11 -11.70
C ARG A 79 -1.97 4.62 -10.50
N PHE A 80 -0.91 3.92 -10.09
CA PHE A 80 -0.02 4.35 -9.03
C PHE A 80 0.66 5.68 -9.38
N ASP A 81 1.22 5.78 -10.59
CA ASP A 81 1.89 6.98 -11.11
C ASP A 81 0.92 8.15 -11.29
N ALA A 82 -0.33 7.85 -11.65
CA ALA A 82 -1.42 8.84 -11.71
C ALA A 82 -1.97 9.25 -10.32
N ASN A 83 -1.38 8.78 -9.22
CA ASN A 83 -1.85 8.97 -7.84
C ASN A 83 -3.27 8.42 -7.56
N ASN A 84 -3.76 7.52 -8.41
CA ASN A 84 -5.03 6.83 -8.24
C ASN A 84 -4.83 5.55 -7.42
N TYR A 85 -4.40 5.71 -6.17
CA TYR A 85 -3.95 4.61 -5.31
C TYR A 85 -5.03 3.56 -5.03
N GLY A 86 -6.30 3.95 -4.92
CA GLY A 86 -7.39 2.99 -4.68
C GLY A 86 -7.56 2.02 -5.85
N GLN A 87 -7.51 2.53 -7.08
CA GLN A 87 -7.58 1.70 -8.28
C GLN A 87 -6.26 0.95 -8.54
N ALA A 88 -5.11 1.50 -8.13
CA ALA A 88 -3.84 0.80 -8.19
C ALA A 88 -3.80 -0.44 -7.29
N ILE A 89 -4.42 -0.37 -6.10
CA ILE A 89 -4.57 -1.53 -5.20
C ILE A 89 -5.36 -2.64 -5.87
N ILE A 90 -6.49 -2.31 -6.50
CA ILE A 90 -7.36 -3.31 -7.14
C ILE A 90 -6.59 -4.07 -8.23
N ASP A 91 -5.96 -3.35 -9.17
CA ASP A 91 -5.20 -4.01 -10.24
C ASP A 91 -3.95 -4.73 -9.72
N GLY A 92 -3.34 -4.21 -8.66
CA GLY A 92 -2.21 -4.87 -8.00
C GLY A 92 -2.61 -6.19 -7.35
N LEU A 93 -3.79 -6.25 -6.70
CA LEU A 93 -4.32 -7.48 -6.13
C LEU A 93 -4.66 -8.50 -7.22
N GLU A 94 -5.25 -8.07 -8.34
CA GLU A 94 -5.47 -8.94 -9.51
C GLU A 94 -4.16 -9.52 -10.06
N ALA A 95 -3.07 -8.75 -10.07
CA ALA A 95 -1.76 -9.27 -10.43
C ALA A 95 -1.28 -10.33 -9.42
N LEU A 96 -1.49 -10.12 -8.12
CA LEU A 96 -1.10 -11.05 -7.05
C LEU A 96 -1.95 -12.32 -7.00
N GLU A 97 -3.21 -12.28 -7.48
CA GLU A 97 -4.01 -13.49 -7.67
C GLU A 97 -3.39 -14.44 -8.72
N ARG A 98 -2.63 -13.89 -9.67
CA ARG A 98 -1.95 -14.64 -10.74
C ARG A 98 -0.53 -15.01 -10.37
N ASP A 99 0.17 -14.12 -9.68
CA ASP A 99 1.51 -14.34 -9.15
C ASP A 99 1.67 -13.71 -7.77
N PRO A 100 1.49 -14.48 -6.68
CA PRO A 100 1.61 -14.00 -5.32
C PRO A 100 3.01 -13.45 -4.97
N ASP A 101 4.04 -13.86 -5.70
CA ASP A 101 5.44 -13.49 -5.44
C ASP A 101 5.88 -12.24 -6.24
N ASP A 102 4.97 -11.62 -7.01
CA ASP A 102 5.28 -10.41 -7.75
C ASP A 102 5.61 -9.24 -6.80
N THR A 103 6.89 -8.91 -6.72
CA THR A 103 7.40 -7.90 -5.79
C THR A 103 6.93 -6.49 -6.16
N LEU A 104 6.72 -6.21 -7.46
CA LEU A 104 6.26 -4.90 -7.91
C LEU A 104 4.79 -4.69 -7.53
N ALA A 105 3.93 -5.68 -7.79
CA ALA A 105 2.53 -5.64 -7.41
C ALA A 105 2.36 -5.52 -5.88
N ASN A 106 3.11 -6.32 -5.11
CA ASN A 106 3.15 -6.21 -3.65
C ASN A 106 3.55 -4.80 -3.19
N SER A 107 4.58 -4.22 -3.80
CA SER A 107 5.05 -2.86 -3.48
C SER A 107 4.00 -1.80 -3.81
N ILE A 108 3.33 -1.91 -4.96
CA ILE A 108 2.26 -1.00 -5.37
C ILE A 108 1.11 -1.07 -4.37
N VAL A 109 0.65 -2.27 -4.01
CA VAL A 109 -0.45 -2.46 -3.04
C VAL A 109 -0.07 -1.88 -1.68
N ALA A 110 1.11 -2.22 -1.17
CA ALA A 110 1.58 -1.77 0.15
C ALA A 110 1.69 -0.24 0.24
N VAL A 111 2.38 0.39 -0.72
CA VAL A 111 2.59 1.85 -0.71
C VAL A 111 1.29 2.59 -1.00
N SER A 112 0.46 2.10 -1.91
CA SER A 112 -0.87 2.68 -2.19
C SER A 112 -1.77 2.63 -0.96
N GLY A 113 -1.84 1.48 -0.28
CA GLY A 113 -2.60 1.29 0.95
C GLY A 113 -2.16 2.26 2.03
N LEU A 114 -0.85 2.40 2.24
CA LEU A 114 -0.31 3.35 3.22
C LEU A 114 -0.67 4.80 2.88
N ARG A 115 -0.61 5.21 1.61
CA ARG A 115 -0.97 6.58 1.18
C ARG A 115 -2.46 6.86 1.36
N VAL A 116 -3.33 5.90 1.02
CA VAL A 116 -4.79 6.01 1.22
C VAL A 116 -5.11 6.14 2.71
N SER A 117 -4.57 5.26 3.56
CA SER A 117 -4.77 5.29 5.00
C SER A 117 -4.23 6.57 5.63
N SER A 118 -3.05 7.03 5.21
CA SER A 118 -2.45 8.29 5.69
C SER A 118 -3.32 9.50 5.36
N LYS A 119 -3.88 9.56 4.15
CA LYS A 119 -4.81 10.63 3.75
C LYS A 119 -6.06 10.61 4.63
N ALA A 120 -6.69 9.44 4.83
CA ALA A 120 -7.88 9.30 5.67
C ALA A 120 -7.61 9.73 7.12
N LEU A 121 -6.48 9.30 7.69
CA LEU A 121 -6.07 9.68 9.04
C LEU A 121 -5.82 11.20 9.16
N ALA A 122 -5.20 11.81 8.15
CA ALA A 122 -4.99 13.26 8.10
C ALA A 122 -6.32 14.03 8.04
N GLU A 123 -7.32 13.55 7.28
CA GLU A 123 -8.67 14.13 7.26
C GLU A 123 -9.34 14.04 8.63
N LEU A 124 -9.29 12.88 9.28
CA LEU A 124 -9.89 12.69 10.61
C LEU A 124 -9.23 13.59 11.66
N THR A 125 -7.91 13.72 11.60
CA THR A 125 -7.15 14.63 12.47
C THR A 125 -7.58 16.07 12.24
N ARG A 126 -7.66 16.53 10.99
CA ARG A 126 -8.13 17.88 10.62
C ARG A 126 -9.55 18.17 11.06
N LYS A 127 -10.43 17.16 11.03
CA LYS A 127 -11.82 17.28 11.51
C LYS A 127 -11.96 17.15 13.03
N ASN A 128 -10.84 16.98 13.76
CA ASN A 128 -10.81 16.67 15.19
C ASN A 128 -11.69 15.45 15.54
N LYS A 129 -11.71 14.46 14.64
CA LYS A 129 -12.49 13.20 14.73
C LYS A 129 -11.61 11.98 14.98
N ILE A 130 -10.37 12.17 15.41
CA ILE A 130 -9.54 11.07 15.90
C ILE A 130 -9.84 10.86 17.38
N ASN A 131 -10.58 9.82 17.71
CA ASN A 131 -10.96 9.45 19.07
C ASN A 131 -10.58 8.00 19.36
N GLY A 132 -10.57 7.65 20.66
CA GLY A 132 -10.38 6.31 21.22
C GLY A 132 -9.76 5.28 20.27
N ASP A 133 -10.60 4.38 19.79
CA ASP A 133 -10.23 3.22 18.98
C ASP A 133 -9.45 3.58 17.71
N VAL A 134 -9.86 4.62 16.97
CA VAL A 134 -9.15 5.03 15.74
C VAL A 134 -7.75 5.53 16.06
N LYS A 135 -7.58 6.21 17.20
CA LYS A 135 -6.27 6.69 17.64
C LYS A 135 -5.35 5.53 18.04
N SER A 136 -5.84 4.57 18.82
CA SER A 136 -5.04 3.41 19.25
C SER A 136 -4.64 2.55 18.06
N GLU A 137 -5.58 2.23 17.16
CA GLU A 137 -5.30 1.43 15.95
C GLU A 137 -4.25 2.12 15.06
N ALA A 138 -4.36 3.43 14.86
CA ALA A 138 -3.35 4.17 14.09
C ALA A 138 -1.96 4.15 14.75
N GLN A 139 -1.90 4.16 16.09
CA GLN A 139 -0.65 4.05 16.83
C GLN A 139 -0.03 2.65 16.72
N ASP A 140 -0.85 1.61 16.78
CA ASP A 140 -0.40 0.22 16.64
C ASP A 140 0.11 -0.06 15.23
N LEU A 141 -0.60 0.41 14.20
CA LEU A 141 -0.12 0.36 12.82
C LEU A 141 1.20 1.12 12.64
N ALA A 142 1.33 2.30 13.22
CA ALA A 142 2.58 3.07 13.17
C ALA A 142 3.74 2.34 13.86
N LYS A 143 3.47 1.64 14.97
CA LYS A 143 4.46 0.81 15.66
C LYS A 143 4.87 -0.37 14.79
N LEU A 144 3.91 -1.10 14.23
CA LEU A 144 4.16 -2.23 13.33
C LEU A 144 5.03 -1.83 12.14
N LEU A 145 4.74 -0.68 11.52
CA LEU A 145 5.56 -0.14 10.42
C LEU A 145 7.00 0.13 10.86
N ARG A 146 7.22 0.71 12.04
CA ARG A 146 8.58 0.95 12.56
C ARG A 146 9.33 -0.34 12.82
N THR A 147 8.68 -1.33 13.43
CA THR A 147 9.27 -2.66 13.68
C THR A 147 9.64 -3.35 12.36
N SER A 148 8.74 -3.34 11.38
CA SER A 148 8.98 -3.93 10.05
C SER A 148 10.16 -3.28 9.32
N LEU A 149 10.36 -1.98 9.51
CA LEU A 149 11.49 -1.23 8.95
C LEU A 149 12.79 -1.36 9.76
N GLY A 150 12.82 -2.12 10.86
CA GLY A 150 13.98 -2.24 11.74
C GLY A 150 14.33 -0.93 12.48
N GLN A 151 13.36 -0.03 12.66
CA GLN A 151 13.54 1.32 13.21
C GLN A 151 13.25 1.41 14.72
N GLU A 152 13.39 0.33 15.48
CA GLU A 152 13.05 0.29 16.91
C GLU A 152 14.06 1.03 17.83
N GLU A 153 15.24 1.43 17.34
CA GLU A 153 16.38 1.77 18.21
C GLU A 153 17.04 3.15 18.03
N LEU A 154 16.32 4.25 17.72
CA LEU A 154 16.95 5.59 17.67
C LEU A 154 16.12 6.71 18.30
N VAL A 155 15.62 6.48 19.52
CA VAL A 155 15.42 7.59 20.46
C VAL A 155 16.39 7.37 21.61
N ALA A 156 17.60 7.93 21.49
CA ALA A 156 18.48 8.06 22.64
C ALA A 156 17.67 8.69 23.79
N PRO A 157 17.66 8.09 25.00
CA PRO A 157 16.96 8.68 26.13
C PRO A 157 17.44 10.12 26.28
N ARG A 158 16.52 11.09 26.34
CA ARG A 158 16.90 12.46 26.72
C ARG A 158 17.67 12.34 28.03
N PRO A 159 18.91 12.87 28.13
CA PRO A 159 19.65 12.81 29.37
C PRO A 159 18.77 13.38 30.49
N LYS A 160 18.50 12.55 31.50
CA LYS A 160 17.77 13.01 32.69
C LYS A 160 18.57 14.19 33.26
N PRO A 161 17.97 15.37 33.46
CA PRO A 161 18.69 16.49 34.06
C PRO A 161 19.25 16.03 35.41
N PRO A 162 20.52 16.32 35.72
CA PRO A 162 21.14 15.85 36.95
C PRO A 162 20.34 16.35 38.14
N THR A 163 19.84 15.42 38.95
CA THR A 163 19.20 15.73 40.23
C THR A 163 20.25 16.37 41.10
N ARG A 164 20.16 17.69 41.30
CA ARG A 164 21.02 18.44 42.20
C ARG A 164 20.86 17.88 43.61
N THR A 165 21.82 17.10 44.07
CA THR A 165 21.94 16.67 45.45
C THR A 165 22.07 17.92 46.32
N LYS A 166 21.07 18.14 47.19
CA LYS A 166 21.12 19.20 48.20
C LYS A 166 22.13 18.74 49.26
N PRO A 167 23.23 19.48 49.52
CA PRO A 167 24.14 19.11 50.60
C PRO A 167 23.38 19.20 51.93
N ALA A 168 23.43 18.11 52.70
CA ALA A 168 23.02 18.10 54.09
C ALA A 168 23.88 19.10 54.88
N GLY A 169 23.24 19.88 55.73
CA GLY A 169 23.86 20.98 56.45
C GLY A 169 25.03 20.52 57.33
N THR A 170 26.04 21.37 57.40
CA THR A 170 26.98 21.37 58.51
C THR A 170 27.08 22.81 59.00
N THR A 171 26.62 23.02 60.22
CA THR A 171 26.77 24.25 61.00
C THR A 171 28.25 24.56 61.20
N THR A 172 28.68 25.77 60.83
CA THR A 172 29.78 26.47 61.49
C THR A 172 29.72 27.97 61.17
N THR A 173 30.21 28.74 62.13
CA THR A 173 30.00 30.16 62.41
C THR A 173 30.64 31.15 61.44
N ALA A 174 29.91 32.24 61.19
CA ALA A 174 30.30 33.63 60.88
C ALA A 174 31.68 33.95 60.26
N THR A 175 31.69 34.72 59.16
CA THR A 175 32.16 36.12 59.08
C THR A 175 31.79 36.72 57.71
N ALA A 176 31.41 38.00 57.74
CA ALA A 176 30.88 38.80 56.64
C ALA A 176 31.90 39.10 55.51
N ALA A 177 31.40 39.17 54.27
CA ALA A 177 31.77 40.20 53.27
C ALA A 177 30.91 40.03 51.99
N THR A 178 30.15 41.06 51.63
CA THR A 178 29.62 41.30 50.27
C THR A 178 30.68 42.05 49.46
N PRO A 179 30.81 41.82 48.12
CA PRO A 179 30.09 42.70 47.19
C PRO A 179 29.66 42.12 45.81
N LYS A 180 28.51 42.64 45.36
CA LYS A 180 28.07 43.05 44.00
C LYS A 180 27.89 42.01 42.86
N PRO A 181 26.71 41.98 42.20
CA PRO A 181 26.46 41.19 41.00
C PRO A 181 26.87 41.94 39.73
N GLY A 182 27.60 41.26 38.83
CA GLY A 182 27.76 41.66 37.43
C GLY A 182 26.83 40.82 36.54
N PRO A 183 26.23 41.38 35.48
CA PRO A 183 25.34 40.62 34.60
C PRO A 183 26.18 39.80 33.62
N ALA A 184 26.16 38.47 33.75
CA ALA A 184 26.64 37.57 32.72
C ALA A 184 25.55 37.43 31.65
N SER A 185 25.69 38.20 30.58
CA SER A 185 24.98 37.98 29.31
C SER A 185 25.54 36.71 28.66
N ASN A 186 24.77 35.63 28.71
CA ASN A 186 25.04 34.42 27.93
C ASN A 186 24.18 34.49 26.66
N ASP A 187 24.71 35.09 25.60
CA ASP A 187 24.06 35.13 24.29
C ASP A 187 24.71 34.09 23.34
N PRO A 188 24.02 32.97 23.03
CA PRO A 188 24.61 31.84 22.31
C PRO A 188 24.66 32.00 20.78
N PHE A 189 24.38 33.18 20.22
CA PHE A 189 24.29 33.37 18.75
C PHE A 189 25.31 34.32 18.13
N SER A 190 26.39 34.70 18.83
CA SER A 190 27.36 35.69 18.33
C SER A 190 28.43 35.15 17.34
N VAL A 191 28.25 33.99 16.70
CA VAL A 191 29.31 33.38 15.86
C VAL A 191 28.90 33.16 14.39
N ILE A 192 28.00 33.97 13.85
CA ILE A 192 27.75 33.95 12.41
C ILE A 192 27.76 35.37 11.86
N LYS A 193 28.94 35.80 11.39
CA LYS A 193 29.10 36.85 10.39
C LYS A 193 30.26 36.50 9.47
#